data_AF-A0A7W3JQG2-F1
#
_entry.id   AF-A0A7W3JQG2-F1
#
_cell.length_a   1.000
_cell.length_b   1.000
_cell.length_c   1.000
_cell.angle_alpha   90.00
_cell.angle_beta   90.00
_cell.angle_gamma   90.00
#
_symmetry.space_group_name_H-M   'P 1'
#
loop_
_entity.id
_entity.type
_entity.pdbx_description
1 polymer ?
#
loop_
_entity_poly.entity_id
_entity_poly.type
_entity_poly.pdbx_seq_one_letter_code
_entity_poly.pdbx_strand_id
1 'polypeptide(L)'
;MRHIPAQILAIGFVATLVAGCAPSFEEPEPSAAQTTAAASSSTPTPADTASPTSQPSASSSATVLSCDTLLTPEADADLRAQGLVPTQKDRFTIFYDGLTLPAVECPWGPPDGHDENVVTYYGWAELSAGQKREIIDVAGDYGYTTRDVEGGTELVPDPNNGPPATVVYVVTEDWFAIAPSVEEVSNIAWAS
;
A
#
# COMPACT_ATOMS: atom_id res chain seq x y z
N MET A 1 20.42 -46.96 12.67
CA MET A 1 21.87 -46.71 12.63
C MET A 1 22.35 -46.81 11.19
N ARG A 2 22.63 -45.68 10.54
CA ARG A 2 23.44 -45.57 9.32
C ARG A 2 23.93 -44.13 9.20
N HIS A 3 25.20 -44.00 8.87
CA HIS A 3 26.08 -42.86 9.15
C HIS A 3 25.93 -41.68 8.17
N ILE A 4 26.25 -40.49 8.69
CA ILE A 4 26.39 -39.19 8.02
C ILE A 4 27.74 -39.11 7.27
N PRO A 5 27.81 -38.40 6.15
CA PRO A 5 28.80 -37.31 6.01
C PRO A 5 28.11 -36.03 5.49
N ALA A 6 28.02 -34.90 6.20
CA ALA A 6 29.08 -33.97 6.61
C ALA A 6 29.94 -33.50 5.43
N GLN A 7 29.44 -32.51 4.69
CA GLN A 7 30.21 -31.72 3.73
C GLN A 7 30.12 -30.25 4.17
N ILE A 8 31.20 -29.80 4.81
CA ILE A 8 31.48 -28.42 5.18
C ILE A 8 32.03 -27.74 3.93
N LEU A 9 31.40 -26.66 3.46
CA LEU A 9 31.97 -25.79 2.43
C LEU A 9 32.05 -24.38 2.98
N ALA A 10 33.29 -23.92 3.07
CA ALA A 10 33.71 -22.72 3.78
C ALA A 10 34.09 -21.62 2.77
N ILE A 11 33.83 -20.38 3.19
CA ILE A 11 34.57 -19.14 2.89
C ILE A 11 34.38 -18.50 1.50
N GLY A 12 33.87 -17.26 1.54
CA GLY A 12 33.99 -16.27 0.48
C GLY A 12 33.67 -14.87 1.01
N PHE A 13 34.49 -14.36 1.92
CA PHE A 13 34.39 -13.00 2.47
C PHE A 13 35.01 -12.03 1.45
N VAL A 14 34.20 -11.21 0.80
CA VAL A 14 34.69 -10.10 -0.05
C VAL A 14 34.44 -8.80 0.69
N ALA A 15 35.50 -8.27 1.30
CA ALA A 15 35.53 -6.93 1.87
C ALA A 15 35.76 -5.90 0.75
N THR A 16 34.78 -5.03 0.49
CA THR A 16 34.97 -3.86 -0.38
C THR A 16 35.13 -2.62 0.52
N LEU A 17 36.37 -2.16 0.64
CA LEU A 17 36.71 -0.87 1.22
C LEU A 17 36.48 0.21 0.16
N VAL A 18 35.51 1.10 0.37
CA VAL A 18 35.44 2.38 -0.36
C VAL A 18 35.87 3.47 0.60
N ALA A 19 37.06 4.01 0.34
CA ALA A 19 37.68 5.11 1.05
C ALA A 19 37.52 6.42 0.26
N GLY A 20 37.34 7.54 0.98
CA GLY A 20 37.51 8.93 0.52
C GLY A 20 36.27 9.54 -0.16
N CYS A 21 35.89 10.80 0.03
CA CYS A 21 36.59 11.96 0.59
C CYS A 21 35.58 12.92 1.27
N ALA A 22 35.94 13.48 2.43
CA ALA A 22 35.54 14.84 2.83
C ALA A 22 36.73 15.77 2.53
N PRO A 23 36.56 17.06 2.16
CA PRO A 23 35.97 18.09 3.03
C PRO A 23 35.08 19.07 2.20
N SER A 24 34.44 20.15 2.64
CA SER A 24 34.77 21.16 3.63
C SER A 24 33.50 21.94 4.01
N PHE A 25 33.57 22.53 5.21
CA PHE A 25 32.82 23.67 5.72
C PHE A 25 32.49 24.76 4.70
N GLU A 26 31.27 25.30 4.76
CA GLU A 26 31.03 26.75 4.84
C GLU A 26 29.60 27.05 5.34
N GLU A 27 29.51 27.55 6.56
CA GLU A 27 28.44 28.43 7.06
C GLU A 27 29.20 29.59 7.74
N PRO A 28 28.96 30.87 7.38
CA PRO A 28 27.96 31.63 8.13
C PRO A 28 27.20 32.76 7.38
N GLU A 29 25.99 32.96 7.91
CA GLU A 29 25.24 34.19 8.19
C GLU A 29 24.46 35.01 7.13
N PRO A 30 23.33 35.61 7.56
CA PRO A 30 22.35 36.28 6.73
C PRO A 30 22.71 37.76 6.50
N SER A 31 22.30 38.31 5.36
CA SER A 31 22.38 39.75 5.10
C SER A 31 21.02 40.31 4.73
N ALA A 32 20.73 41.44 5.37
CA ALA A 32 19.44 42.10 5.46
C ALA A 32 19.02 42.87 4.19
N ALA A 33 17.70 42.98 4.04
CA ALA A 33 16.90 44.16 3.66
C ALA A 33 17.44 45.18 2.62
N GLN A 34 16.60 45.45 1.61
CA GLN A 34 16.11 46.79 1.21
C GLN A 34 15.03 46.63 0.10
N THR A 35 13.78 47.05 0.34
CA THR A 35 13.18 48.35 -0.10
C THR A 35 13.24 48.50 -1.64
N THR A 36 12.14 48.58 -2.40
CA THR A 36 11.28 49.77 -2.54
C THR A 36 10.03 49.43 -3.37
N ALA A 37 8.90 50.06 -3.02
CA ALA A 37 7.64 50.05 -3.75
C ALA A 37 7.72 50.75 -5.12
N ALA A 38 6.90 50.30 -6.08
CA ALA A 38 6.28 51.19 -7.07
C ALA A 38 4.97 50.57 -7.57
N ALA A 39 3.86 51.20 -7.20
CA ALA A 39 2.55 50.97 -7.78
C ALA A 39 2.52 51.41 -9.24
N SER A 40 1.77 50.68 -10.07
CA SER A 40 1.25 51.21 -11.33
C SER A 40 -0.14 50.65 -11.54
N SER A 41 -1.12 51.54 -11.34
CA SER A 41 -2.51 51.35 -11.74
C SER A 41 -2.60 51.32 -13.26
N SER A 42 -3.26 50.31 -13.79
CA SER A 42 -3.90 50.37 -15.10
C SER A 42 -5.15 49.48 -15.06
N THR A 43 -6.30 50.13 -14.90
CA THR A 43 -7.62 49.55 -15.07
C THR A 43 -8.00 49.58 -16.55
N PRO A 44 -8.41 48.45 -17.15
CA PRO A 44 -9.36 48.49 -18.25
C PRO A 44 -10.56 47.54 -18.05
N THR A 45 -11.74 48.14 -18.15
CA THR A 45 -13.04 47.68 -18.72
C THR A 45 -13.57 46.27 -18.40
N PRO A 46 -14.81 46.14 -17.86
CA PRO A 46 -15.48 44.85 -17.73
C PRO A 46 -15.97 44.36 -19.10
N ALA A 47 -15.55 43.17 -19.51
CA ALA A 47 -16.16 42.42 -20.59
C ALA A 47 -17.31 41.56 -20.02
N ASP A 48 -18.44 41.55 -20.72
CA ASP A 48 -19.66 40.82 -20.39
C ASP A 48 -19.38 39.37 -19.98
N THR A 49 -19.67 39.04 -18.73
CA THR A 49 -19.61 37.67 -18.22
C THR A 49 -20.88 36.94 -18.65
N ALA A 50 -20.79 36.17 -19.74
CA ALA A 50 -21.76 35.12 -20.00
C ALA A 50 -21.67 34.11 -18.86
N SER A 51 -22.70 34.08 -18.00
CA SER A 51 -22.80 33.13 -16.90
C SER A 51 -22.90 31.72 -17.50
N PRO A 52 -21.94 30.81 -17.29
CA PRO A 52 -22.18 29.41 -17.64
C PRO A 52 -23.28 28.91 -16.70
N THR A 53 -24.40 28.49 -17.28
CA THR A 53 -25.43 27.75 -16.57
C THR A 53 -24.79 26.46 -16.09
N SER A 54 -24.51 26.34 -14.79
CA SER A 54 -24.07 25.11 -14.16
C SER A 54 -25.16 24.05 -14.35
N GLN A 55 -25.06 23.28 -15.43
CA GLN A 55 -25.82 22.05 -15.57
C GLN A 55 -25.34 21.12 -14.45
N PRO A 56 -26.23 20.53 -13.63
CA PRO A 56 -25.83 19.51 -12.68
C PRO A 56 -25.15 18.39 -13.46
N SER A 57 -23.83 18.28 -13.30
CA SER A 57 -23.10 17.11 -13.80
C SER A 57 -23.76 15.89 -13.17
N ALA A 58 -24.19 14.94 -14.02
CA ALA A 58 -24.74 13.69 -13.57
C ALA A 58 -23.83 13.12 -12.48
N SER A 59 -24.41 12.90 -11.29
CA SER A 59 -23.72 12.27 -10.18
C SER A 59 -23.24 10.92 -10.68
N SER A 60 -21.94 10.80 -10.94
CA SER A 60 -21.29 9.51 -11.16
C SER A 60 -21.74 8.64 -10.00
N SER A 61 -22.41 7.52 -10.30
CA SER A 61 -22.77 6.56 -9.25
C SER A 61 -21.46 6.16 -8.60
N ALA A 62 -21.22 6.59 -7.36
CA ALA A 62 -20.03 6.23 -6.63
C ALA A 62 -20.02 4.71 -6.55
N THR A 63 -19.09 4.06 -7.26
CA THR A 63 -18.90 2.61 -7.16
C THR A 63 -18.63 2.31 -5.69
N VAL A 64 -19.52 1.56 -5.07
CA VAL A 64 -19.38 1.19 -3.66
C VAL A 64 -18.34 0.09 -3.57
N LEU A 65 -17.29 0.31 -2.80
CA LEU A 65 -16.29 -0.71 -2.52
C LEU A 65 -16.95 -1.93 -1.84
N SER A 66 -16.84 -3.08 -2.48
CA SER A 66 -17.38 -4.37 -2.05
C SER A 66 -16.56 -5.50 -2.66
N CYS A 67 -16.77 -6.75 -2.26
CA CYS A 67 -16.04 -7.86 -2.87
C CYS A 67 -16.29 -8.05 -4.37
N ASP A 68 -17.48 -7.69 -4.86
CA ASP A 68 -17.79 -7.76 -6.29
C ASP A 68 -17.11 -6.66 -7.12
N THR A 69 -16.58 -5.62 -6.46
CA THR A 69 -15.91 -4.48 -7.12
C THR A 69 -14.46 -4.33 -6.70
N LEU A 70 -13.94 -5.19 -5.83
CA LEU A 70 -12.58 -5.09 -5.28
C LEU A 70 -11.53 -5.43 -6.35
N LEU A 71 -11.80 -6.48 -7.13
CA LEU A 71 -10.88 -6.98 -8.15
C LEU A 71 -11.17 -6.38 -9.52
N THR A 72 -10.15 -6.39 -10.38
CA THR A 72 -10.34 -6.15 -11.81
C THR A 72 -11.30 -7.20 -12.40
N PRO A 73 -12.07 -6.87 -13.45
CA PRO A 73 -13.00 -7.82 -14.05
C PRO A 73 -12.33 -9.12 -14.54
N GLU A 74 -11.07 -9.05 -14.97
CA GLU A 74 -10.28 -10.21 -15.40
C GLU A 74 -9.96 -11.12 -14.20
N ALA A 75 -9.44 -10.56 -13.10
CA ALA A 75 -9.10 -11.35 -11.92
C ALA A 75 -10.34 -11.95 -11.22
N ASP A 76 -11.45 -11.22 -11.11
CA ASP A 76 -12.72 -11.76 -10.59
C ASP A 76 -13.20 -12.94 -11.45
N ALA A 77 -13.19 -12.78 -12.78
CA ALA A 77 -13.60 -13.84 -13.70
C ALA A 77 -12.72 -15.09 -13.58
N ASP A 78 -11.41 -14.93 -13.42
CA ASP A 78 -10.46 -16.03 -13.27
C ASP A 78 -10.68 -16.83 -11.97
N LEU A 79 -10.97 -16.16 -10.86
CA LEU A 79 -11.29 -16.86 -9.60
C LEU A 79 -12.65 -17.57 -9.68
N ARG A 80 -13.65 -16.93 -10.30
CA ARG A 80 -14.97 -17.57 -10.51
C ARG A 80 -14.89 -18.76 -11.47
N ALA A 81 -14.03 -18.70 -12.48
CA ALA A 81 -13.79 -19.83 -13.39
C ALA A 81 -13.19 -21.05 -12.67
N GLN A 82 -12.48 -20.83 -11.56
CA GLN A 82 -11.99 -21.88 -10.66
C GLN A 82 -13.08 -22.40 -9.70
N GLY A 83 -14.30 -21.87 -9.78
CA GLY A 83 -15.40 -22.21 -8.88
C GLY A 83 -15.33 -21.53 -7.52
N LEU A 84 -14.51 -20.49 -7.37
CA LEU A 84 -14.39 -19.73 -6.14
C LEU A 84 -15.43 -18.61 -6.10
N VAL A 85 -15.91 -18.31 -4.90
CA VAL A 85 -16.81 -17.19 -4.62
C VAL A 85 -16.21 -16.33 -3.50
N PRO A 86 -16.36 -14.99 -3.58
CA PRO A 86 -15.93 -14.13 -2.50
C PRO A 86 -16.95 -14.14 -1.37
N THR A 87 -16.47 -14.05 -0.14
CA THR A 87 -17.31 -13.76 1.03
C THR A 87 -16.83 -12.45 1.66
N GLN A 88 -17.72 -11.46 1.78
CA GLN A 88 -17.34 -10.19 2.39
C GLN A 88 -17.34 -10.31 3.92
N LYS A 89 -16.22 -9.94 4.55
CA LYS A 89 -16.15 -9.86 6.01
C LYS A 89 -16.81 -8.59 6.53
N ASP A 90 -17.48 -8.70 7.68
CA ASP A 90 -18.14 -7.58 8.36
C ASP A 90 -17.16 -6.60 9.02
N ARG A 91 -15.93 -7.05 9.29
CA ARG A 91 -14.89 -6.25 9.93
C ARG A 91 -13.53 -6.60 9.36
N PHE A 92 -12.69 -5.57 9.26
CA PHE A 92 -11.30 -5.70 8.89
C PHE A 92 -10.40 -5.23 10.02
N THR A 93 -9.83 -6.20 10.73
CA THR A 93 -8.80 -5.94 11.73
C THR A 93 -7.52 -6.60 11.28
N ILE A 94 -6.50 -5.79 11.02
CA ILE A 94 -5.17 -6.29 10.68
C ILE A 94 -4.40 -6.57 11.96
N PHE A 95 -3.55 -7.59 11.90
CA PHE A 95 -2.72 -8.03 13.01
C PHE A 95 -3.54 -8.35 14.27
N TYR A 96 -4.55 -9.23 14.10
CA TYR A 96 -5.47 -9.68 15.15
C TYR A 96 -6.37 -8.57 15.70
N ASP A 97 -5.86 -7.81 16.68
CA ASP A 97 -6.52 -6.72 17.39
C ASP A 97 -5.72 -5.41 17.29
N GLY A 98 -4.66 -5.38 16.48
CA GLY A 98 -3.75 -4.24 16.34
C GLY A 98 -4.40 -2.99 15.74
N LEU A 99 -5.12 -3.11 14.61
CA LEU A 99 -5.72 -1.95 13.95
C LEU A 99 -6.96 -2.33 13.14
N THR A 100 -8.05 -1.59 13.32
CA THR A 100 -9.25 -1.70 12.47
C THR A 100 -9.25 -0.59 11.43
N LEU A 101 -9.33 -0.96 10.15
CA LEU A 101 -9.43 -0.01 9.04
C LEU A 101 -10.83 -0.09 8.41
N PRO A 102 -11.35 1.02 7.84
CA PRO A 102 -12.55 0.99 7.00
C PRO A 102 -12.21 0.34 5.65
N ALA A 103 -12.02 -0.97 5.65
CA ALA A 103 -11.56 -1.75 4.52
C ALA A 103 -12.60 -2.76 4.05
N VAL A 104 -12.36 -3.31 2.87
CA VAL A 104 -13.01 -4.52 2.39
C VAL A 104 -12.01 -5.65 2.39
N GLU A 105 -12.41 -6.80 2.94
CA GLU A 105 -11.65 -8.05 2.89
C GLU A 105 -12.55 -9.16 2.34
N CYS A 106 -12.00 -9.86 1.35
CA CYS A 106 -12.68 -10.85 0.56
C CYS A 106 -11.86 -12.13 0.56
N PRO A 107 -12.06 -13.01 1.54
CA PRO A 107 -11.75 -14.41 1.38
C PRO A 107 -12.47 -14.98 0.15
N TRP A 108 -11.73 -15.73 -0.66
CA TRP A 108 -12.23 -16.48 -1.80
C TRP A 108 -12.10 -17.96 -1.53
N GLY A 109 -13.21 -18.67 -1.60
CA GLY A 109 -13.28 -20.09 -1.33
C GLY A 109 -14.39 -20.77 -2.13
N PRO A 110 -14.57 -22.09 -1.96
CA PRO A 110 -15.70 -22.81 -2.54
C PRO A 110 -17.06 -22.22 -2.08
N PRO A 111 -18.13 -22.45 -2.83
CA PRO A 111 -19.45 -21.89 -2.55
C PRO A 111 -20.14 -22.42 -1.29
N ASP A 112 -19.53 -23.40 -0.61
CA ASP A 112 -20.03 -23.89 0.68
C ASP A 112 -19.79 -22.89 1.82
N GLY A 113 -18.98 -21.84 1.60
CA GLY A 113 -18.89 -20.65 2.46
C GLY A 113 -18.21 -20.89 3.80
N HIS A 114 -17.44 -21.98 3.90
CA HIS A 114 -16.70 -22.33 5.10
C HIS A 114 -15.35 -21.59 5.12
N ASP A 115 -15.10 -20.81 6.17
CA ASP A 115 -13.84 -20.05 6.33
C ASP A 115 -12.60 -20.96 6.35
N GLU A 116 -12.74 -22.22 6.77
CA GLU A 116 -11.67 -23.22 6.71
C GLU A 116 -11.27 -23.62 5.28
N ASN A 117 -12.09 -23.30 4.28
CA ASN A 117 -11.87 -23.63 2.86
C ASN A 117 -11.40 -22.43 2.03
N VAL A 118 -11.02 -21.33 2.67
CA VAL A 118 -10.51 -20.16 1.94
C VAL A 118 -9.20 -20.50 1.24
N VAL A 119 -9.17 -20.24 -0.07
CA VAL A 119 -8.04 -20.50 -0.95
C VAL A 119 -7.14 -19.28 -1.06
N THR A 120 -7.73 -18.10 -1.12
CA THR A 120 -7.01 -16.83 -1.29
C THR A 120 -7.75 -15.68 -0.63
N TYR A 121 -7.04 -14.58 -0.35
CA TYR A 121 -7.58 -13.36 0.22
C TYR A 121 -7.17 -12.17 -0.63
N TYR A 122 -8.12 -11.29 -0.88
CA TYR A 122 -7.85 -9.94 -1.34
C TYR A 122 -8.50 -8.95 -0.39
N GLY A 123 -7.84 -7.82 -0.17
CA GLY A 123 -8.38 -6.76 0.65
C GLY A 123 -7.81 -5.40 0.29
N TRP A 124 -8.57 -4.35 0.57
CA TRP A 124 -8.16 -2.99 0.31
C TRP A 124 -8.78 -2.01 1.30
N ALA A 125 -7.99 -1.02 1.71
CA ALA A 125 -8.43 0.09 2.54
C ALA A 125 -7.85 1.41 2.01
N GLU A 126 -8.66 2.47 2.02
CA GLU A 126 -8.15 3.83 1.88
C GLU A 126 -7.44 4.25 3.16
N LEU A 127 -6.31 4.94 3.03
CA LEU A 127 -5.55 5.49 4.14
C LEU A 127 -5.62 7.01 4.14
N SER A 128 -5.80 7.56 5.33
CA SER A 128 -5.60 8.97 5.63
C SER A 128 -4.13 9.26 5.93
N ALA A 129 -3.76 10.53 5.78
CA ALA A 129 -2.39 10.99 5.98
C ALA A 129 -1.82 10.54 7.34
N GLY A 130 -0.69 9.84 7.29
CA GLY A 130 0.01 9.34 8.47
C GLY A 130 -0.36 7.92 8.90
N GLN A 131 -1.45 7.33 8.39
CA GLN A 131 -1.84 5.95 8.75
C GLN A 131 -0.84 4.90 8.26
N LYS A 132 -0.10 5.15 7.18
CA LYS A 132 1.00 4.27 6.75
C LYS A 132 1.97 3.99 7.90
N ARG A 133 2.37 5.03 8.64
CA ARG A 133 3.34 4.90 9.74
C ARG A 133 2.75 4.11 10.90
N GLU A 134 1.50 4.38 11.26
CA GLU A 134 0.78 3.61 12.28
C GLU A 134 0.71 2.12 11.92
N ILE A 135 0.38 1.80 10.66
CA ILE A 135 0.35 0.41 10.18
C ILE A 135 1.73 -0.24 10.29
N ILE A 136 2.81 0.44 9.87
CA ILE A 136 4.17 -0.09 9.94
C ILE A 136 4.61 -0.29 11.39
N ASP A 137 4.31 0.66 12.29
CA ASP A 137 4.65 0.57 13.71
C ASP A 137 3.95 -0.62 14.36
N VAL A 138 2.62 -0.76 14.14
CA VAL A 138 1.85 -1.91 14.61
C VAL A 138 2.40 -3.21 14.01
N ALA A 139 2.67 -3.26 12.71
CA ALA A 139 3.22 -4.45 12.07
C ALA A 139 4.55 -4.88 12.72
N GLY A 140 5.40 -3.92 13.09
CA GLY A 140 6.63 -4.17 13.85
C GLY A 140 6.39 -4.87 15.19
N ASP A 141 5.38 -4.43 15.95
CA ASP A 141 5.00 -5.07 17.22
C ASP A 141 4.50 -6.52 17.03
N TYR A 142 3.98 -6.84 15.84
CA TYR A 142 3.55 -8.20 15.46
C TYR A 142 4.64 -9.00 14.73
N GLY A 143 5.89 -8.54 14.74
CA GLY A 143 7.02 -9.29 14.19
C GLY A 143 7.11 -9.23 12.66
N TYR A 144 6.60 -8.16 12.05
CA TYR A 144 6.87 -7.85 10.65
C TYR A 144 8.06 -6.89 10.52
N THR A 145 8.73 -6.99 9.38
CA THR A 145 9.73 -6.05 8.89
C THR A 145 9.22 -5.43 7.59
N THR A 146 9.88 -4.39 7.11
CA THR A 146 9.47 -3.71 5.87
C THR A 146 10.45 -3.96 4.74
N ARG A 147 9.93 -4.07 3.52
CA ARG A 147 10.71 -4.12 2.28
C ARG A 147 10.11 -3.15 1.26
N ASP A 148 10.93 -2.32 0.63
CA ASP A 148 10.47 -1.48 -0.47
C ASP A 148 10.21 -2.35 -1.70
N VAL A 149 9.04 -2.13 -2.32
CA VAL A 149 8.61 -2.81 -3.55
C VAL A 149 8.11 -1.77 -4.54
N GLU A 150 7.96 -2.17 -5.81
CA GLU A 150 7.28 -1.32 -6.77
C GLU A 150 5.84 -1.08 -6.29
N GLY A 151 5.43 0.20 -6.25
CA GLY A 151 4.09 0.58 -5.83
C GLY A 151 3.88 0.70 -4.32
N GLY A 152 4.88 0.46 -3.45
CA GLY A 152 4.70 0.69 -2.01
C GLY A 152 5.75 0.07 -1.09
N THR A 153 5.34 -0.17 0.16
CA THR A 153 6.13 -0.86 1.17
C THR A 153 5.43 -2.17 1.52
N GLU A 154 6.12 -3.30 1.36
CA GLU A 154 5.63 -4.61 1.76
C GLU A 154 5.95 -4.88 3.23
N LEU A 155 5.01 -5.46 3.97
CA LEU A 155 5.21 -5.95 5.33
C LEU A 155 5.53 -7.44 5.29
N VAL A 156 6.77 -7.78 5.61
CA VAL A 156 7.35 -9.12 5.50
C VAL A 156 7.50 -9.72 6.90
N PRO A 157 6.91 -10.88 7.22
CA PRO A 157 7.11 -11.53 8.51
C PRO A 157 8.60 -11.76 8.79
N ASP A 158 9.05 -11.48 10.01
CA ASP A 158 10.40 -11.81 10.45
C ASP A 158 10.60 -13.34 10.39
N PRO A 159 11.67 -13.84 9.75
CA PRO A 159 11.85 -15.29 9.56
C PRO A 159 12.08 -16.06 10.88
N ASN A 160 12.43 -15.38 11.97
CA ASN A 160 12.71 -15.97 13.27
C ASN A 160 11.54 -15.84 14.25
N ASN A 161 10.73 -14.79 14.13
CA ASN A 161 9.71 -14.46 15.14
C ASN A 161 8.39 -13.93 14.56
N GLY A 162 8.26 -13.85 13.25
CA GLY A 162 7.05 -13.38 12.57
C GLY A 162 5.97 -14.47 12.46
N PRO A 163 4.71 -14.07 12.23
CA PRO A 163 3.63 -15.02 12.00
C PRO A 163 3.80 -15.72 10.64
N PRO A 164 3.23 -16.92 10.46
CA PRO A 164 3.12 -17.52 9.13
C PRO A 164 2.26 -16.62 8.24
N ALA A 165 2.77 -16.28 7.05
CA ALA A 165 2.02 -15.50 6.07
C ALA A 165 1.65 -16.35 4.86
N THR A 166 0.36 -16.33 4.50
CA THR A 166 -0.20 -16.88 3.26
C THR A 166 -0.58 -15.79 2.27
N VAL A 167 -0.36 -14.54 2.65
CA VAL A 167 -0.67 -13.32 1.90
C VAL A 167 0.45 -12.31 2.13
N VAL A 168 0.55 -11.34 1.24
CA VAL A 168 1.37 -10.15 1.43
C VAL A 168 0.50 -8.97 1.85
N TYR A 169 1.10 -8.06 2.59
CA TYR A 169 0.53 -6.76 2.91
C TYR A 169 1.36 -5.69 2.24
N VAL A 170 0.74 -4.83 1.44
CA VAL A 170 1.39 -3.69 0.81
C VAL A 170 0.73 -2.41 1.29
N VAL A 171 1.53 -1.45 1.72
CA VAL A 171 1.08 -0.18 2.26
C VAL A 171 1.73 0.99 1.52
N THR A 172 0.93 1.95 1.09
CA THR A 172 1.35 3.22 0.50
C THR A 172 0.97 4.37 1.44
N GLU A 173 1.15 5.62 1.00
CA GLU A 173 0.64 6.76 1.77
C GLU A 173 -0.89 6.86 1.71
N ASP A 174 -1.51 6.29 0.67
CA ASP A 174 -2.93 6.50 0.33
C ASP A 174 -3.78 5.24 0.49
N TRP A 175 -3.18 4.05 0.50
CA TRP A 175 -3.93 2.80 0.60
C TRP A 175 -3.14 1.65 1.25
N PHE A 176 -3.89 0.65 1.70
CA PHE A 176 -3.41 -0.63 2.20
C PHE A 176 -4.03 -1.76 1.38
N ALA A 177 -3.26 -2.78 1.02
CA ALA A 177 -3.74 -3.94 0.27
C ALA A 177 -3.31 -5.27 0.89
N ILE A 178 -4.18 -6.26 0.74
CA ILE A 178 -3.88 -7.68 0.94
C ILE A 178 -3.99 -8.38 -0.42
N ALA A 179 -2.98 -9.16 -0.77
CA ALA A 179 -3.01 -10.03 -1.94
C ALA A 179 -2.16 -11.30 -1.68
N PRO A 180 -2.27 -12.35 -2.51
CA PRO A 180 -1.42 -13.54 -2.39
C PRO A 180 0.06 -13.28 -2.68
N SER A 181 0.37 -12.31 -3.54
CA SER A 181 1.72 -11.86 -3.85
C SER A 181 1.74 -10.37 -4.17
N VAL A 182 2.94 -9.77 -4.21
CA VAL A 182 3.11 -8.35 -4.53
C VAL A 182 2.64 -8.05 -5.95
N GLU A 183 2.90 -8.96 -6.89
CA GLU A 183 2.46 -8.84 -8.28
C GLU A 183 0.93 -8.82 -8.40
N GLU A 184 0.25 -9.63 -7.59
CA GLU A 184 -1.21 -9.72 -7.59
C GLU A 184 -1.91 -8.53 -6.93
N VAL A 185 -1.19 -7.58 -6.32
CA VAL A 185 -1.79 -6.31 -5.90
C VAL A 185 -2.39 -5.56 -7.10
N SER A 186 -1.80 -5.72 -8.29
CA SER A 186 -2.35 -5.16 -9.53
C SER A 186 -3.72 -5.72 -9.94
N ASN A 187 -4.14 -6.84 -9.36
CA ASN A 187 -5.48 -7.39 -9.55
C ASN A 187 -6.56 -6.61 -8.76
N ILE A 188 -6.17 -5.73 -7.83
CA ILE A 188 -7.09 -4.91 -7.05
C ILE A 188 -7.39 -3.64 -7.83
N ALA A 189 -8.66 -3.44 -8.21
CA ALA A 189 -9.09 -2.34 -9.07
C ALA A 189 -8.88 -0.94 -8.45
N TRP A 190 -8.62 -0.88 -7.15
CA TRP A 190 -8.46 0.34 -6.36
C TRP A 190 -6.99 0.61 -5.96
N ALA A 191 -6.05 -0.27 -6.31
CA ALA A 191 -4.64 -0.18 -5.94
C ALA A 191 -3.77 0.42 -7.07
N SER A 192 -4.25 1.51 -7.68
CA SER A 192 -3.60 2.20 -8.82
C SER A 192 -3.18 3.62 -8.49
#